data_AF-A0A316GPU2-F1
#
_entry.id   AF-A0A316GPU2-F1
#
_cell.length_a   1.000
_cell.length_b   1.000
_cell.length_c   1.000
_cell.angle_alpha   90.00
_cell.angle_beta   90.00
_cell.angle_gamma   90.00
#
_symmetry.space_group_name_H-M   'P 1'
#
loop_
_entity.id
_entity.type
_entity.pdbx_description
1 polymer ?
#
loop_
_entity_poly.entity_id
_entity_poly.type
_entity_poly.pdbx_seq_one_letter_code
_entity_poly.pdbx_strand_id
1 'polypeptide(L)'
;MRFLVLALACIATPAAAQETRPVTLDPAAVLALAAEPWRDRAGFVARLEAVLGPVTLDQPDLPETLHGDDPFLWSLTGRFGAPLPGSTVAGGIIACARYGLATRDRLSGTAFSDREVFALFAATQPANDDAVAWPETGLARLACMITWDDTRRVAIIPEAAARGAVFALFASVTRDDDASLRGGAPAGHAPIYGAEGYRLEGRGGLETSVMRLDRGLIELQLSHQVIRFRSYLLNGGM
;
A
#
# COMPACT_ATOMS: atom_id res chain seq x y z
N MET A 1 59.59 35.19 26.66
CA MET A 1 58.85 35.30 25.39
C MET A 1 57.74 34.26 25.37
N ARG A 2 56.49 34.74 25.30
CA ARG A 2 55.27 34.10 24.75
C ARG A 2 54.98 32.64 25.10
N PHE A 3 54.07 32.50 26.08
CA PHE A 3 53.00 31.50 26.08
C PHE A 3 52.34 31.42 24.69
N LEU A 4 52.19 30.21 24.13
CA LEU A 4 51.23 29.93 23.07
C LEU A 4 50.29 28.82 23.56
N VAL A 5 49.10 29.27 23.93
CA VAL A 5 47.88 28.50 24.15
C VAL A 5 47.25 28.21 22.79
N LEU A 6 46.69 27.00 22.59
CA LEU A 6 45.39 26.71 21.96
C LEU A 6 45.28 25.18 21.78
N ALA A 7 44.67 24.47 22.72
CA ALA A 7 43.24 24.13 22.66
C ALA A 7 42.85 23.30 21.41
N LEU A 8 43.42 22.10 21.26
CA LEU A 8 42.82 21.02 20.47
C LEU A 8 41.82 20.25 21.35
N ALA A 9 40.73 20.92 21.70
CA ALA A 9 39.56 20.27 22.30
C ALA A 9 38.32 20.90 21.67
N CYS A 10 37.36 20.05 21.28
CA CYS A 10 36.01 20.40 20.85
C CYS A 10 35.80 20.76 19.36
N ILE A 11 36.08 19.82 18.45
CA ILE A 11 35.17 19.60 17.31
C ILE A 11 34.94 18.10 17.12
N ALA A 12 34.63 17.40 18.21
CA ALA A 12 33.74 16.26 18.09
C ALA A 12 32.35 16.88 17.95
N THR A 13 31.92 17.11 16.70
CA THR A 13 30.49 17.28 16.45
C THR A 13 29.81 16.09 17.13
N PRO A 14 28.83 16.30 18.03
CA PRO A 14 27.93 15.20 18.29
C PRO A 14 27.38 14.89 16.90
N ALA A 15 27.67 13.70 16.39
CA ALA A 15 26.74 13.05 15.49
C ALA A 15 25.48 12.97 16.34
N ALA A 16 24.69 14.05 16.28
CA ALA A 16 23.39 14.11 16.89
C ALA A 16 22.74 12.83 16.41
N ALA A 17 22.42 11.95 17.37
CA ALA A 17 21.45 10.92 17.13
C ALA A 17 20.25 11.67 16.57
N GLN A 18 20.16 11.68 15.24
CA GLN A 18 19.05 12.25 14.53
C GLN A 18 17.92 11.34 15.00
N GLU A 19 17.15 11.81 15.98
CA GLU A 19 15.96 11.12 16.44
C GLU A 19 15.17 10.85 15.16
N THR A 20 15.23 9.60 14.71
CA THR A 20 14.57 9.21 13.47
C THR A 20 13.10 9.25 13.78
N ARG A 21 12.50 10.42 13.57
CA ARG A 21 11.07 10.60 13.73
C ARG A 21 10.38 9.58 12.83
N PRO A 22 9.33 8.91 13.32
CA PRO A 22 8.55 8.02 12.48
C PRO A 22 8.11 8.77 11.22
N VAL A 23 8.08 8.05 10.09
CA VAL A 23 7.51 8.58 8.86
C VAL A 23 6.02 8.81 9.10
N THR A 24 5.54 10.02 8.87
CA THR A 24 4.11 10.34 8.89
C THR A 24 3.57 10.23 7.48
N LEU A 25 2.60 9.34 7.28
CA LEU A 25 1.90 9.20 6.00
C LEU A 25 0.69 10.12 5.95
N ASP A 26 0.51 10.80 4.82
CA ASP A 26 -0.76 11.44 4.48
C ASP A 26 -1.68 10.40 3.82
N PRO A 27 -2.75 9.94 4.48
CA PRO A 27 -3.65 8.94 3.90
C PRO A 27 -4.32 9.42 2.60
N ALA A 28 -4.54 10.72 2.42
CA ALA A 28 -5.12 11.25 1.19
C ALA A 28 -4.13 11.14 0.02
N ALA A 29 -2.86 11.49 0.25
CA ALA A 29 -1.80 11.33 -0.75
C ALA A 29 -1.58 9.86 -1.13
N VAL A 30 -1.66 8.93 -0.16
CA VAL A 30 -1.57 7.48 -0.42
C VAL A 30 -2.73 6.99 -1.27
N LEU A 31 -3.98 7.33 -0.92
CA LEU A 31 -5.14 6.92 -1.71
C LEU A 31 -5.19 7.58 -3.08
N ALA A 32 -4.64 8.79 -3.23
CA ALA A 32 -4.53 9.49 -4.52
C ALA A 32 -3.66 8.72 -5.53
N LEU A 33 -2.74 7.85 -5.08
CA LEU A 33 -2.03 6.93 -5.98
C LEU A 33 -3.00 6.04 -6.78
N ALA A 34 -4.16 5.71 -6.23
CA ALA A 34 -5.16 4.90 -6.91
C ALA A 34 -5.95 5.67 -7.97
N ALA A 35 -5.98 7.00 -7.86
CA ALA A 35 -6.80 7.90 -8.68
C ALA A 35 -6.05 8.45 -9.92
N GLU A 36 -4.91 7.86 -10.27
CA GLU A 36 -4.09 8.26 -11.41
C GLU A 36 -4.05 7.14 -12.47
N PRO A 37 -4.07 7.47 -13.77
CA PRO A 37 -4.10 6.49 -14.85
C PRO A 37 -2.70 5.97 -15.18
N TRP A 38 -2.02 5.37 -14.20
CA TRP A 38 -0.64 4.87 -14.36
C TRP A 38 -0.51 3.98 -15.59
N ARG A 39 0.49 4.22 -16.44
CA ARG A 39 0.75 3.38 -17.62
C ARG A 39 1.98 2.51 -17.43
N ASP A 40 3.00 3.05 -16.77
CA ASP A 40 4.26 2.38 -16.54
C ASP A 40 4.61 2.29 -15.05
N ARG A 41 5.44 1.29 -14.73
CA ARG A 41 5.92 1.02 -13.38
C ARG A 41 6.82 2.13 -12.84
N ALA A 42 7.64 2.75 -13.68
CA ALA A 42 8.64 3.71 -13.23
C ALA A 42 7.99 5.01 -12.71
N GLY A 43 7.00 5.53 -13.43
CA GLY A 43 6.20 6.67 -13.00
C GLY A 43 5.44 6.40 -11.70
N PHE A 44 4.88 5.18 -11.55
CA PHE A 44 4.23 4.77 -10.32
C PHE A 44 5.21 4.74 -9.13
N VAL A 45 6.39 4.13 -9.30
CA VAL A 45 7.43 4.06 -8.26
C VAL A 45 7.88 5.45 -7.83
N ALA A 46 8.17 6.35 -8.78
CA ALA A 46 8.59 7.70 -8.47
C ALA A 46 7.54 8.46 -7.63
N ARG A 47 6.25 8.28 -7.95
CA ARG A 47 5.17 8.89 -7.15
C ARG A 47 5.01 8.23 -5.79
N LEU A 48 5.15 6.91 -5.72
CA LEU A 48 5.08 6.15 -4.47
C LEU A 48 6.17 6.61 -3.48
N GLU A 49 7.41 6.77 -3.95
CA GLU A 49 8.52 7.30 -3.13
C GLU A 49 8.27 8.73 -2.66
N ALA A 50 7.66 9.57 -3.51
CA ALA A 50 7.28 10.93 -3.10
C ALA A 50 6.22 10.94 -1.98
N VAL A 51 5.39 9.90 -1.88
CA VAL A 51 4.32 9.79 -0.88
C VAL A 51 4.79 9.08 0.39
N LEU A 52 5.57 8.01 0.27
CA LEU A 52 6.01 7.17 1.39
C LEU A 52 7.38 7.56 1.96
N GLY A 53 8.13 8.41 1.26
CA GLY A 53 9.54 8.63 1.50
C GLY A 53 10.40 7.54 0.85
N PRO A 54 11.68 7.39 1.26
CA PRO A 54 12.58 6.40 0.68
C PRO A 54 11.99 4.99 0.72
N VAL A 55 11.89 4.36 -0.45
CA VAL A 55 11.45 2.97 -0.59
C VAL A 55 12.62 2.12 -1.06
N THR A 56 12.84 0.98 -0.43
CA THR A 56 13.74 -0.06 -0.93
C THR A 56 12.90 -1.12 -1.63
N LEU A 57 13.07 -1.26 -2.94
CA LEU A 57 12.33 -2.26 -3.71
C LEU A 57 13.00 -3.63 -3.57
N ASP A 58 12.21 -4.60 -3.15
CA ASP A 58 12.54 -6.01 -3.30
C ASP A 58 12.11 -6.38 -4.73
N GLN A 59 13.03 -6.82 -5.58
CA GLN A 59 12.69 -7.26 -6.94
C GLN A 59 12.41 -8.77 -6.92
N PRO A 60 11.15 -9.23 -6.81
CA PRO A 60 10.83 -10.53 -7.34
C PRO A 60 10.84 -10.40 -8.86
N ASP A 61 11.83 -11.00 -9.51
CA ASP A 61 11.75 -11.20 -10.95
C ASP A 61 10.55 -12.11 -11.22
N LEU A 62 9.56 -11.55 -11.91
CA LEU A 62 8.51 -12.34 -12.52
C LEU A 62 9.20 -13.31 -13.51
N PRO A 63 8.85 -14.60 -13.52
CA PRO A 63 9.37 -15.52 -14.54
C PRO A 63 9.22 -14.93 -15.95
N GLU A 64 10.26 -15.04 -16.78
CA GLU A 64 10.23 -14.54 -18.18
C GLU A 64 9.02 -15.07 -18.98
N THR A 65 8.53 -16.27 -18.65
CA THR A 65 7.33 -16.87 -19.24
C THR A 65 6.03 -16.13 -18.93
N LEU A 66 6.05 -15.19 -17.99
CA LEU A 66 4.95 -14.27 -17.69
C LEU A 66 5.15 -12.90 -18.34
N HIS A 67 6.37 -12.59 -18.79
CA HIS A 67 6.69 -11.36 -19.49
C HIS A 67 6.44 -11.53 -21.00
N GLY A 68 5.31 -11.03 -21.50
CA GLY A 68 5.08 -10.96 -22.95
C GLY A 68 3.62 -10.82 -23.37
N ASP A 69 2.70 -11.46 -22.64
CA ASP A 69 1.29 -11.56 -23.06
C ASP A 69 0.43 -10.39 -22.56
N ASP A 70 0.90 -9.67 -21.54
CA ASP A 70 0.15 -8.60 -20.89
C ASP A 70 1.01 -7.33 -20.75
N PRO A 71 0.74 -6.27 -21.53
CA PRO A 71 1.53 -5.04 -21.49
C PRO A 71 1.35 -4.24 -20.20
N PHE A 72 0.36 -4.59 -19.37
CA PHE A 72 0.12 -3.93 -18.08
C PHE A 72 0.67 -4.72 -16.90
N LEU A 73 1.22 -5.92 -17.12
CA LEU A 73 1.72 -6.76 -16.04
C LEU A 73 3.02 -6.20 -15.45
N TRP A 74 2.93 -5.79 -14.19
CA TRP A 74 4.08 -5.55 -13.36
C TRP A 74 3.70 -5.68 -11.88
N SER A 75 4.66 -6.04 -11.05
CA SER A 75 4.51 -6.06 -9.61
C SER A 75 5.65 -5.29 -8.93
N LEU A 76 5.37 -4.92 -7.69
CA LEU A 76 6.26 -4.16 -6.84
C LEU A 76 6.12 -4.70 -5.43
N THR A 77 7.21 -5.13 -4.84
CA THR A 77 7.31 -5.33 -3.40
C THR A 77 8.46 -4.50 -2.88
N GLY A 78 8.38 -4.07 -1.63
CA GLY A 78 9.39 -3.19 -1.07
C GLY A 78 9.12 -2.82 0.35
N ARG A 79 10.02 -1.99 0.87
CA ARG A 79 10.13 -1.63 2.28
C ARG A 79 10.26 -0.13 2.42
N PHE A 80 9.66 0.43 3.46
CA PHE A 80 9.71 1.86 3.77
C PHE A 80 9.76 2.09 5.28
N GLY A 81 9.88 3.36 5.68
CA GLY A 81 9.89 3.79 7.07
C GLY A 81 11.27 4.25 7.54
N ALA A 82 11.29 4.97 8.67
CA ALA A 82 12.52 5.53 9.21
C ALA A 82 13.52 4.43 9.61
N PRO A 83 14.84 4.60 9.40
CA PRO A 83 15.83 3.67 9.89
C PRO A 83 15.87 3.67 11.43
N LEU A 84 15.96 2.47 12.04
CA LEU A 84 16.16 2.30 13.48
C LEU A 84 17.56 1.73 13.71
N PRO A 85 18.41 2.41 14.50
CA PRO A 85 19.74 1.90 14.83
C PRO A 85 19.71 0.47 15.37
N GLY A 86 20.58 -0.39 14.83
CA GLY A 86 20.69 -1.79 15.24
C GLY A 86 19.60 -2.73 14.72
N SER A 87 18.71 -2.27 13.82
CA SER A 87 17.64 -3.10 13.25
C SER A 87 17.64 -3.09 11.73
N THR A 88 17.67 -4.29 11.13
CA THR A 88 17.54 -4.54 9.69
C THR A 88 16.09 -4.77 9.25
N VAL A 89 15.15 -4.75 10.19
CA VAL A 89 13.71 -4.96 9.95
C VAL A 89 13.12 -3.69 9.31
N ALA A 90 12.25 -3.87 8.32
CA ALA A 90 11.55 -2.76 7.67
C ALA A 90 10.57 -2.07 8.64
N GLY A 91 10.31 -0.77 8.43
CA GLY A 91 9.24 -0.07 9.17
C GLY A 91 7.85 -0.39 8.63
N GLY A 92 7.75 -0.58 7.32
CA GLY A 92 6.56 -1.05 6.65
C GLY A 92 6.89 -1.74 5.33
N ILE A 93 5.91 -2.45 4.79
CA ILE A 93 5.99 -3.22 3.56
C ILE A 93 4.97 -2.66 2.58
N ILE A 94 5.36 -2.59 1.32
CA ILE A 94 4.47 -2.29 0.20
C ILE A 94 4.38 -3.53 -0.70
N ALA A 95 3.18 -3.77 -1.21
CA ALA A 95 2.94 -4.71 -2.30
C ALA A 95 1.93 -4.08 -3.25
N CYS A 96 2.34 -3.83 -4.49
CA CYS A 96 1.48 -3.31 -5.54
C CYS A 96 1.60 -4.19 -6.78
N ALA A 97 0.49 -4.35 -7.48
CA ALA A 97 0.46 -5.08 -8.72
C ALA A 97 -0.47 -4.42 -9.71
N ARG A 98 -0.06 -4.46 -10.97
CA ARG A 98 -0.89 -4.11 -12.09
C ARG A 98 -0.90 -5.27 -13.08
N TYR A 99 -2.07 -5.54 -13.64
CA TYR A 99 -2.20 -6.50 -14.74
C TYR A 99 -3.47 -6.24 -15.54
N GLY A 100 -3.48 -6.71 -16.79
CA GLY A 100 -4.55 -6.56 -17.75
C GLY A 100 -5.40 -7.80 -17.95
N LEU A 101 -6.19 -7.78 -19.02
CA LEU A 101 -7.15 -8.83 -19.37
C LEU A 101 -6.48 -10.20 -19.59
N ALA A 102 -5.32 -10.23 -20.27
CA ALA A 102 -4.61 -11.48 -20.54
C ALA A 102 -4.22 -12.20 -19.24
N THR A 103 -3.68 -11.47 -18.26
CA THR A 103 -3.38 -12.03 -16.94
C THR A 103 -4.64 -12.41 -16.17
N ARG A 104 -5.69 -11.58 -16.22
CA ARG A 104 -6.99 -11.88 -15.57
C ARG A 104 -7.58 -13.21 -16.08
N ASP A 105 -7.59 -13.40 -17.40
CA ASP A 105 -8.18 -14.58 -18.04
C ASP A 105 -7.35 -15.84 -17.76
N ARG A 106 -6.03 -15.70 -17.65
CA ARG A 106 -5.16 -16.78 -17.17
C ARG A 106 -5.45 -17.15 -15.72
N LEU A 107 -5.57 -16.14 -14.83
CA LEU A 107 -5.87 -16.38 -13.41
C LEU A 107 -7.25 -17.03 -13.21
N SER A 108 -8.26 -16.63 -13.98
CA SER A 108 -9.61 -17.19 -13.88
C SER A 108 -9.72 -18.62 -14.42
N GLY A 109 -8.85 -19.00 -15.36
CA GLY A 109 -8.80 -20.34 -15.95
C GLY A 109 -8.03 -21.38 -15.15
N THR A 110 -7.42 -21.02 -14.01
CA THR A 110 -6.50 -21.90 -13.25
C THR A 110 -6.88 -22.02 -11.79
N ALA A 111 -6.60 -23.19 -11.18
CA ALA A 111 -6.82 -23.40 -9.77
C ALA A 111 -5.69 -22.75 -8.95
N PHE A 112 -6.00 -22.25 -7.75
CA PHE A 112 -4.99 -21.72 -6.82
C PHE A 112 -3.89 -22.73 -6.46
N SER A 113 -4.15 -24.03 -6.61
CA SER A 113 -3.20 -25.12 -6.39
C SER A 113 -2.23 -25.35 -7.56
N ASP A 114 -2.45 -24.70 -8.70
CA ASP A 114 -1.65 -24.93 -9.90
C ASP A 114 -0.27 -24.28 -9.75
N ARG A 115 0.75 -25.14 -9.67
CA ARG A 115 2.15 -24.73 -9.44
C ARG A 115 2.64 -23.72 -10.48
N GLU A 116 2.15 -23.81 -11.71
CA GLU A 116 2.54 -22.94 -12.83
C GLU A 116 2.02 -21.51 -12.70
N VAL A 117 1.01 -21.28 -11.85
CA VAL A 117 0.40 -19.95 -11.66
C VAL A 117 0.71 -19.37 -10.28
N PHE A 118 1.30 -20.15 -9.38
CA PHE A 118 1.67 -19.70 -8.04
C PHE A 118 2.51 -18.41 -8.05
N ALA A 119 3.51 -18.33 -8.94
CA ALA A 119 4.32 -17.12 -9.10
C ALA A 119 3.49 -15.92 -9.59
N LEU A 120 2.54 -16.16 -10.49
CA LEU A 120 1.63 -15.13 -10.99
C LEU A 120 0.67 -14.66 -9.89
N PHE A 121 0.08 -15.56 -9.10
CA PHE A 121 -0.75 -15.22 -7.94
C PHE A 121 0.03 -14.39 -6.90
N ALA A 122 1.26 -14.81 -6.58
CA ALA A 122 2.11 -14.08 -5.65
C ALA A 122 2.42 -12.66 -6.13
N ALA A 123 2.67 -12.49 -7.42
CA ALA A 123 2.99 -11.20 -8.01
C ALA A 123 1.77 -10.30 -8.23
N THR A 124 0.61 -10.85 -8.59
CA THR A 124 -0.58 -10.09 -8.99
C THR A 124 -1.54 -9.81 -7.84
N GLN A 125 -1.48 -10.63 -6.79
CA GLN A 125 -2.36 -10.58 -5.61
C GLN A 125 -3.83 -10.33 -6.02
N PRO A 126 -4.42 -11.26 -6.81
CA PRO A 126 -5.77 -11.08 -7.26
C PRO A 126 -6.72 -11.17 -6.06
N ALA A 127 -7.69 -10.27 -6.02
CA ALA A 127 -8.79 -10.37 -5.08
C ALA A 127 -9.79 -11.41 -5.59
N ASN A 128 -10.46 -12.09 -4.65
CA ASN A 128 -11.45 -13.12 -4.96
C ASN A 128 -12.62 -12.61 -5.80
N ASP A 129 -12.91 -11.30 -5.76
CA ASP A 129 -13.98 -10.65 -6.50
C ASP A 129 -13.50 -9.98 -7.80
N ASP A 130 -12.21 -10.09 -8.18
CA ASP A 130 -11.66 -9.31 -9.29
C ASP A 130 -12.37 -9.58 -10.61
N ALA A 131 -12.75 -10.83 -10.91
CA ALA A 131 -13.48 -11.15 -12.15
C ALA A 131 -14.86 -10.49 -12.20
N VAL A 132 -15.54 -10.37 -11.05
CA VAL A 132 -16.90 -9.79 -10.94
C VAL A 132 -16.84 -8.26 -10.89
N ALA A 133 -15.82 -7.72 -10.22
CA ALA A 133 -15.64 -6.28 -10.04
C ALA A 133 -15.00 -5.59 -11.26
N TRP A 134 -14.47 -6.35 -12.22
CA TRP A 134 -13.83 -5.81 -13.42
C TRP A 134 -14.83 -5.05 -14.30
N PRO A 135 -14.65 -3.73 -14.52
CA PRO A 135 -15.54 -2.98 -15.40
C PRO A 135 -15.48 -3.50 -16.84
N GLU A 136 -16.59 -3.43 -17.57
CA GLU A 136 -16.65 -3.89 -18.97
C GLU A 136 -15.57 -3.22 -19.85
N THR A 137 -15.31 -1.93 -19.62
CA THR A 137 -14.28 -1.15 -20.33
C THR A 137 -12.89 -1.21 -19.68
N GLY A 138 -12.72 -2.04 -18.65
CA GLY A 138 -11.47 -2.16 -17.89
C GLY A 138 -10.36 -2.83 -18.69
N LEU A 139 -9.25 -2.12 -18.89
CA LEU A 139 -8.05 -2.62 -19.56
C LEU A 139 -7.07 -3.27 -18.59
N ALA A 140 -6.94 -2.68 -17.40
CA ALA A 140 -6.02 -3.16 -16.37
C ALA A 140 -6.49 -2.79 -14.98
N ARG A 141 -6.20 -3.66 -14.01
CA ARG A 141 -6.36 -3.43 -12.58
C ARG A 141 -5.04 -2.98 -11.99
N LEU A 142 -5.07 -1.98 -11.11
CA LEU A 142 -4.02 -1.67 -10.16
C LEU A 142 -4.54 -1.95 -8.75
N ALA A 143 -3.78 -2.67 -7.95
CA ALA A 143 -4.06 -2.83 -6.53
C ALA A 143 -2.78 -2.68 -5.70
N CYS A 144 -2.93 -2.09 -4.52
CA CYS A 144 -1.85 -1.93 -3.57
C CYS A 144 -2.29 -2.30 -2.16
N MET A 145 -1.33 -2.81 -1.39
CA MET A 145 -1.39 -3.01 0.03
C MET A 145 -0.13 -2.42 0.65
N ILE A 146 -0.30 -1.52 1.61
CA ILE A 146 0.76 -0.85 2.35
C ILE A 146 0.50 -1.17 3.82
N THR A 147 1.45 -1.81 4.49
CA THR A 147 1.27 -2.29 5.86
C THR A 147 2.47 -1.99 6.73
N TRP A 148 2.24 -1.69 8.01
CA TRP A 148 3.28 -1.47 8.99
C TRP A 148 2.79 -1.81 10.40
N ASP A 149 3.71 -2.20 11.27
CA ASP A 149 3.47 -2.54 12.67
C ASP A 149 4.42 -1.80 13.63
N ASP A 150 5.60 -1.36 13.16
CA ASP A 150 6.57 -0.62 13.98
C ASP A 150 6.29 0.90 13.98
N THR A 151 5.54 1.33 15.00
CA THR A 151 5.15 2.74 15.19
C THR A 151 6.31 3.69 15.44
N ARG A 152 7.50 3.15 15.79
CA ARG A 152 8.74 3.94 15.92
C ARG A 152 9.30 4.35 14.57
N ARG A 153 8.91 3.65 13.49
CA ARG A 153 9.42 3.87 12.12
C ARG A 153 8.39 4.49 11.20
N VAL A 154 7.10 4.18 11.41
CA VAL A 154 5.97 4.74 10.66
C VAL A 154 4.85 5.08 11.64
N ALA A 155 4.41 6.33 11.70
CA ALA A 155 3.39 6.77 12.64
C ALA A 155 2.03 6.11 12.34
N ILE A 156 1.23 5.87 13.39
CA ILE A 156 -0.16 5.47 13.23
C ILE A 156 -0.96 6.63 12.62
N ILE A 157 -1.79 6.34 11.63
CA ILE A 157 -2.78 7.27 11.08
C ILE A 157 -3.99 7.27 12.02
N PRO A 158 -4.35 8.41 12.63
CA PRO A 158 -5.55 8.51 13.45
C PRO A 158 -6.83 8.32 12.62
N GLU A 159 -7.88 7.75 13.22
CA GLU A 159 -9.16 7.49 12.53
C GLU A 159 -9.74 8.75 11.87
N ALA A 160 -9.63 9.92 12.51
CA ALA A 160 -10.13 11.17 11.94
C ALA A 160 -9.47 11.54 10.61
N ALA A 161 -8.14 11.37 10.51
CA ALA A 161 -7.38 11.64 9.30
C ALA A 161 -7.69 10.60 8.21
N ALA A 162 -7.72 9.32 8.59
CA ALA A 162 -8.09 8.23 7.68
C ALA A 162 -9.51 8.41 7.12
N ARG A 163 -10.45 8.76 8.00
CA ARG A 163 -11.85 9.04 7.63
C ARG A 163 -11.92 10.21 6.65
N GLY A 164 -11.26 11.33 6.95
CA GLY A 164 -11.23 12.47 6.04
C GLY A 164 -10.73 12.10 4.64
N ALA A 165 -9.65 11.31 4.55
CA ALA A 165 -9.09 10.86 3.28
C ALA A 165 -10.03 9.95 2.49
N VAL A 166 -10.68 8.98 3.14
CA VAL A 166 -11.61 8.06 2.46
C VAL A 166 -12.88 8.81 2.02
N PHE A 167 -13.45 9.66 2.88
CA PHE A 167 -14.65 10.44 2.53
C PHE A 167 -14.42 11.42 1.37
N ALA A 168 -13.19 11.91 1.18
CA ALA A 168 -12.87 12.81 0.09
C ALA A 168 -12.91 12.14 -1.29
N LEU A 169 -12.74 10.81 -1.36
CA LEU A 169 -12.56 10.10 -2.63
C LEU A 169 -13.70 9.13 -2.96
N PHE A 170 -14.54 8.77 -2.00
CA PHE A 170 -15.55 7.71 -2.14
C PHE A 170 -16.94 8.20 -1.80
N ALA A 171 -17.93 7.82 -2.62
CA ALA A 171 -19.33 8.18 -2.43
C ALA A 171 -19.97 7.51 -1.21
N SER A 172 -19.51 6.30 -0.86
CA SER A 172 -19.95 5.59 0.34
C SER A 172 -18.76 5.13 1.15
N VAL A 173 -18.86 5.26 2.47
CA VAL A 173 -17.84 4.82 3.43
C VAL A 173 -18.51 4.02 4.53
N THR A 174 -18.08 2.78 4.71
CA THR A 174 -18.46 1.95 5.85
C THR A 174 -17.37 1.99 6.91
N ARG A 175 -17.78 1.94 8.17
CA ARG A 175 -16.88 1.94 9.32
C ARG A 175 -17.19 0.75 10.22
N ASP A 176 -16.20 -0.10 10.43
CA ASP A 176 -16.29 -1.29 11.29
C ASP A 176 -15.30 -1.22 12.45
N ASP A 177 -15.64 -1.92 13.54
CA ASP A 177 -14.79 -2.12 14.72
C ASP A 177 -15.18 -3.42 15.45
N ASP A 178 -14.56 -3.68 16.61
CA ASP A 178 -14.87 -4.87 17.40
C ASP A 178 -16.32 -4.86 17.94
N ALA A 179 -16.97 -3.71 18.05
CA ALA A 179 -18.36 -3.62 18.49
C ALA A 179 -19.32 -3.97 17.35
N SER A 180 -19.04 -3.53 16.11
CA SER A 180 -19.82 -3.88 14.93
C SER A 180 -19.74 -5.39 14.65
N LEU A 181 -18.58 -6.01 14.84
CA LEU A 181 -18.40 -7.47 14.72
C LEU A 181 -19.11 -8.25 15.83
N ARG A 182 -19.19 -7.71 17.04
CA ARG A 182 -19.87 -8.34 18.19
C ARG A 182 -21.39 -8.46 18.01
N GLY A 183 -22.00 -7.72 17.09
CA GLY A 183 -23.41 -7.90 16.70
C GLY A 183 -23.74 -9.29 16.12
N GLY A 184 -22.74 -10.15 15.90
CA GLY A 184 -22.91 -11.56 15.53
C GLY A 184 -21.81 -12.51 16.01
N ALA A 185 -20.80 -12.03 16.76
CA ALA A 185 -19.70 -12.86 17.24
C ALA A 185 -20.05 -13.55 18.59
N PRO A 186 -19.73 -14.84 18.77
CA PRO A 186 -19.94 -15.53 20.03
C PRO A 186 -19.11 -14.89 21.16
N ALA A 187 -19.64 -14.92 22.38
CA ALA A 187 -18.93 -14.45 23.57
C ALA A 187 -17.57 -15.15 23.71
N GLY A 188 -16.49 -14.39 23.89
CA GLY A 188 -15.12 -14.91 24.04
C GLY A 188 -14.21 -14.77 22.82
N HIS A 189 -14.65 -14.12 21.74
CA HIS A 189 -13.75 -13.79 20.62
C HIS A 189 -12.71 -12.74 21.03
N ALA A 190 -11.44 -12.95 20.64
CA ALA A 190 -10.38 -11.97 20.87
C ALA A 190 -10.64 -10.71 20.03
N PRO A 191 -10.35 -9.50 20.56
CA PRO A 191 -10.46 -8.27 19.78
C PRO A 191 -9.55 -8.31 18.56
N ILE A 192 -10.05 -7.84 17.42
CA ILE A 192 -9.29 -7.74 16.16
C ILE A 192 -8.70 -6.33 16.06
N TYR A 193 -9.51 -5.32 16.36
CA TYR A 193 -9.15 -3.92 16.20
C TYR A 193 -8.62 -3.31 17.51
N GLY A 194 -9.15 -3.72 18.66
CA GLY A 194 -8.85 -3.10 19.94
C GLY A 194 -9.66 -1.82 20.17
N ALA A 195 -9.36 -1.11 21.27
CA ALA A 195 -10.14 0.05 21.70
C ALA A 195 -10.06 1.25 20.75
N GLU A 196 -8.92 1.42 20.07
CA GLU A 196 -8.67 2.53 19.13
C GLU A 196 -8.63 2.07 17.66
N GLY A 197 -8.75 0.76 17.43
CA GLY A 197 -8.71 0.23 16.08
C GLY A 197 -10.00 0.50 15.32
N TYR A 198 -9.86 0.49 14.00
CA TYR A 198 -10.94 0.81 13.10
C TYR A 198 -10.70 0.16 11.74
N ARG A 199 -11.77 0.00 10.99
CA ARG A 199 -11.73 -0.28 9.56
C ARG A 199 -12.63 0.71 8.85
N LEU A 200 -12.06 1.44 7.89
CA LEU A 200 -12.78 2.36 7.03
C LEU A 200 -12.67 1.86 5.60
N GLU A 201 -13.80 1.66 4.94
CA GLU A 201 -13.85 1.15 3.57
C GLU A 201 -14.70 2.07 2.70
N GLY A 202 -14.06 2.67 1.70
CA GLY A 202 -14.68 3.50 0.68
C GLY A 202 -15.03 2.70 -0.57
N ARG A 203 -16.22 2.99 -1.14
CA ARG A 203 -16.72 2.44 -2.41
C ARG A 203 -17.38 3.52 -3.25
N GLY A 204 -17.44 3.27 -4.57
CA GLY A 204 -17.93 4.25 -5.54
C GLY A 204 -16.99 5.45 -5.58
N GLY A 205 -15.71 5.18 -5.87
CA GLY A 205 -14.69 6.21 -5.95
C GLY A 205 -14.80 7.03 -7.23
N LEU A 206 -13.83 7.93 -7.43
CA LEU A 206 -13.70 8.72 -8.65
C LEU A 206 -13.75 7.85 -9.92
N GLU A 207 -14.60 8.24 -10.86
CA GLU A 207 -14.71 7.61 -12.18
C GLU A 207 -14.58 8.69 -13.26
N THR A 208 -13.70 8.42 -14.22
CA THR A 208 -13.43 9.26 -15.39
C THR A 208 -13.51 8.39 -16.64
N SER A 209 -13.33 8.96 -17.84
CA SER A 209 -13.26 8.14 -19.05
C SER A 209 -12.09 7.15 -19.03
N VAL A 210 -10.97 7.47 -18.36
CA VAL A 210 -9.72 6.68 -18.44
C VAL A 210 -9.41 5.86 -17.19
N MET A 211 -10.12 6.08 -16.08
CA MET A 211 -9.82 5.44 -14.81
C MET A 211 -11.06 5.39 -13.90
N ARG A 212 -11.18 4.30 -13.16
CA ARG A 212 -12.17 4.12 -12.09
C ARG A 212 -11.49 3.68 -10.80
N LEU A 213 -11.67 4.44 -9.74
CA LEU A 213 -11.30 4.07 -8.38
C LEU A 213 -12.41 3.22 -7.77
N ASP A 214 -12.13 1.94 -7.56
CA ASP A 214 -13.16 0.98 -7.15
C ASP A 214 -13.32 0.92 -5.63
N ARG A 215 -12.20 0.78 -4.90
CA ARG A 215 -12.21 0.60 -3.45
C ARG A 215 -10.97 1.22 -2.82
N GLY A 216 -11.16 1.75 -1.62
CA GLY A 216 -10.09 2.20 -0.72
C GLY A 216 -10.38 1.72 0.69
N LEU A 217 -9.35 1.30 1.40
CA LEU A 217 -9.48 0.79 2.76
C LEU A 217 -8.32 1.31 3.61
N ILE A 218 -8.64 1.80 4.80
CA ILE A 218 -7.65 2.12 5.84
C ILE A 218 -8.09 1.42 7.10
N GLU A 219 -7.21 0.61 7.67
CA GLU A 219 -7.53 -0.25 8.79
C GLU A 219 -6.40 -0.22 9.82
N LEU A 220 -6.75 -0.02 11.08
CA LEU A 220 -5.88 -0.17 12.23
C LEU A 220 -6.35 -1.38 13.04
N GLN A 221 -5.56 -2.45 13.01
CA GLN A 221 -5.71 -3.62 13.87
C GLN A 221 -4.78 -3.52 15.08
N LEU A 222 -4.94 -4.44 16.04
CA LEU A 222 -4.04 -4.52 17.20
C LEU A 222 -2.56 -4.71 16.84
N SER A 223 -2.28 -5.41 15.75
CA SER A 223 -0.91 -5.80 15.38
C SER A 223 -0.30 -4.93 14.29
N HIS A 224 -1.10 -4.22 13.49
CA HIS A 224 -0.61 -3.49 12.33
C HIS A 224 -1.64 -2.50 11.80
N GLN A 225 -1.18 -1.55 10.99
CA GLN A 225 -2.01 -0.68 10.18
C GLN A 225 -1.84 -1.02 8.69
N VAL A 226 -2.92 -0.87 7.94
CA VAL A 226 -3.00 -1.21 6.52
C VAL A 226 -3.72 -0.10 5.75
N ILE A 227 -3.17 0.25 4.59
CA ILE A 227 -3.89 0.93 3.52
C ILE A 227 -3.97 0.00 2.31
N ARG A 228 -5.17 -0.17 1.76
CA ARG A 228 -5.42 -0.91 0.52
C ARG A 228 -6.20 -0.06 -0.44
N PHE A 229 -5.93 -0.22 -1.73
CA PHE A 229 -6.78 0.34 -2.76
C PHE A 229 -6.79 -0.53 -4.01
N ARG A 230 -7.87 -0.39 -4.79
CA ARG A 230 -8.02 -0.99 -6.11
C ARG A 230 -8.58 0.05 -7.07
N SER A 231 -7.98 0.16 -8.24
CA SER A 231 -8.48 0.95 -9.35
C SER A 231 -8.33 0.22 -10.67
N TYR A 232 -9.05 0.70 -11.67
CA TYR A 232 -9.03 0.19 -13.03
C TYR A 232 -8.65 1.29 -13.99
N LEU A 233 -7.77 0.98 -14.93
CA LEU A 233 -7.60 1.76 -16.15
C LEU A 233 -8.70 1.36 -17.11
N LEU A 234 -9.37 2.34 -17.70
CA LEU A 234 -10.46 2.15 -18.63
C LEU A 234 -10.02 2.48 -20.06
N ASN A 235 -10.70 1.88 -21.04
CA ASN A 235 -10.58 2.26 -22.44
C ASN A 235 -11.35 3.57 -22.71
N GLY A 236 -10.78 4.71 -22.32
CA GLY A 236 -11.44 6.02 -22.33
C GLY A 236 -11.59 6.72 -23.68
N GLY A 237 -11.58 5.97 -24.79
CA GLY A 237 -11.75 6.51 -26.14
C GLY A 237 -10.77 5.94 -27.16
N MET A 238 -10.81 4.62 -27.39
CA MET A 238 -10.51 4.05 -28.72
C MET A 238 -11.81 3.76 -29.44
#